data_AF-A0A6B8RGJ0-F1
#
_entry.id   AF-A0A6B8RGJ0-F1
#
_cell.length_a   1.000
_cell.length_b   1.000
_cell.length_c   1.000
_cell.angle_alpha   90.00
_cell.angle_beta   90.00
_cell.angle_gamma   90.00
#
_symmetry.space_group_name_H-M   'P 1'
#
loop_
_entity.id
_entity.type
_entity.pdbx_description
1 polymer ?
#
loop_
_entity_poly.entity_id
_entity_poly.type
_entity_poly.pdbx_seq_one_letter_code
_entity_poly.pdbx_strand_id
1 'polypeptide(L)'
;MVNCNPILIEIHITMAKRHHRMGKPIMKRILIILTIGTLLVSTMNFGRARAESLTVFKDISKHWAEASINQAVQRNLVEGYPDGTFKPDANVTRAEFIKMVITALGIVQGPTNPGRHWYDNYVNAAADNFFYKNEFANSFNTAITRQEMSLIALRVISEEIRNDNDFKANKIMYESTRLGLIKGLDNTGTLGVDQNTTRAQSITIIERILNLKAGKILAVDKHAVNRAEVLWHGTNAFSMMEYSIGKDDPRWEQIEATLKTFNPANMIIETPAGFPKVKKVIDAILWIDLDDPQDPNRHLIPEDAKIFPYAEGVKKLFYLHDYKNVFAIVSQGRELVNEDKKNYPANDKVFIYINSGVEIDFSRMAKGDIKGQGTLSLYYDHIGEANDSMVISKDFKYFPTIKSRIIVKPPTKDFQKGIFELALWNN
;
A
#
# COMPACT_ATOMS: atom_id res chain seq x y z
N MET A 1 56.72 -10.57 -11.05
CA MET A 1 57.37 -10.54 -12.37
C MET A 1 56.51 -9.67 -13.28
N VAL A 2 56.92 -8.43 -13.51
CA VAL A 2 56.23 -7.50 -14.41
C VAL A 2 56.72 -7.79 -15.82
N ASN A 3 55.82 -8.17 -16.72
CA ASN A 3 56.14 -8.49 -18.11
C ASN A 3 56.32 -7.17 -18.89
N CYS A 4 57.55 -6.67 -18.93
CA CYS A 4 57.90 -5.47 -19.70
C CYS A 4 58.02 -5.81 -21.19
N ASN A 5 57.30 -5.05 -22.02
CA ASN A 5 57.31 -5.17 -23.48
C ASN A 5 58.73 -4.91 -24.04
N PRO A 6 59.37 -5.87 -24.75
CA PRO A 6 60.77 -5.77 -25.17
C PRO A 6 61.06 -4.60 -26.13
N ILE A 7 60.04 -4.11 -26.84
CA ILE A 7 60.16 -2.97 -27.77
C ILE A 7 60.46 -1.65 -27.03
N LEU A 8 59.94 -1.48 -25.81
CA LEU A 8 60.14 -0.27 -25.00
C LEU A 8 61.56 -0.14 -24.44
N ILE A 9 62.25 -1.27 -24.23
CA ILE A 9 63.62 -1.32 -23.68
C ILE A 9 64.64 -0.97 -24.78
N GLU A 10 64.45 -1.46 -26.02
CA GLU A 10 65.33 -1.14 -27.16
C GLU A 10 65.28 0.35 -27.55
N ILE A 11 64.11 0.97 -27.46
CA ILE A 11 63.93 2.40 -27.76
C ILE A 11 64.70 3.27 -26.75
N HIS A 12 64.70 2.90 -25.46
CA HIS A 12 65.42 3.63 -24.41
C HIS A 12 66.96 3.56 -24.59
N ILE A 13 67.50 2.39 -24.94
CA ILE A 13 68.94 2.19 -25.10
C ILE A 13 69.48 2.88 -26.36
N THR A 14 68.69 2.90 -27.44
CA THR A 14 69.10 3.52 -28.72
C THR A 14 69.16 5.06 -28.62
N MET A 15 68.30 5.68 -27.81
CA MET A 15 68.30 7.14 -27.64
C MET A 15 69.40 7.64 -26.69
N ALA A 16 69.81 6.84 -25.70
CA ALA A 16 70.95 7.18 -24.83
C ALA A 16 72.27 7.32 -25.61
N LYS A 17 72.42 6.64 -26.76
CA LYS A 17 73.59 6.80 -27.64
C LYS A 17 73.52 8.04 -28.54
N ARG A 18 72.35 8.64 -28.75
CA ARG A 18 72.17 9.88 -29.54
C ARG A 18 72.33 11.16 -28.73
N HIS A 19 72.52 11.04 -27.41
CA HIS A 19 72.65 12.14 -26.45
C HIS A 19 73.83 13.08 -26.73
N HIS A 20 74.83 12.67 -27.53
CA HIS A 20 76.04 13.44 -27.76
C HIS A 20 76.02 14.39 -28.98
N ARG A 21 74.95 14.40 -29.80
CA ARG A 21 74.93 15.18 -31.07
C ARG A 21 73.78 16.18 -31.26
N MET A 22 72.89 16.38 -30.28
CA MET A 22 71.75 17.28 -30.45
C MET A 22 71.74 18.44 -29.43
N GLY A 23 71.55 19.66 -29.93
CA GLY A 23 71.51 20.87 -29.11
C GLY A 23 70.33 20.87 -28.12
N LYS A 24 70.61 21.34 -26.89
CA LYS A 24 69.66 21.45 -25.77
C LYS A 24 68.24 21.98 -26.11
N PRO A 25 68.04 22.98 -27.00
CA PRO A 25 66.69 23.47 -27.30
C PRO A 25 65.86 22.50 -28.18
N ILE A 26 66.50 21.70 -29.03
CA ILE A 26 65.83 20.72 -29.90
C ILE A 26 65.34 19.53 -29.07
N MET A 27 66.14 19.13 -28.07
CA MET A 27 65.81 18.04 -27.14
C MET A 27 64.59 18.37 -26.26
N LYS A 28 64.46 19.62 -25.80
CA LYS A 28 63.27 20.07 -25.05
C LYS A 28 61.98 20.00 -25.90
N ARG A 29 62.05 20.36 -27.19
CA ARG A 29 60.88 20.30 -28.09
C ARG A 29 60.45 18.87 -28.39
N ILE A 30 61.40 17.96 -28.60
CA ILE A 30 61.11 16.53 -28.85
C ILE A 30 60.55 15.86 -27.59
N LEU A 31 61.07 16.20 -26.40
CA LEU A 31 60.58 15.65 -25.13
C LEU A 31 59.15 16.11 -24.81
N ILE A 32 58.79 17.37 -25.13
CA ILE A 32 57.43 17.92 -24.97
C ILE A 32 56.43 17.25 -25.93
N ILE A 33 56.83 16.98 -27.18
CA ILE A 33 55.96 16.31 -28.16
C ILE A 33 55.74 14.84 -27.77
N LEU A 34 56.74 14.17 -27.19
CA LEU A 34 56.63 12.79 -26.72
C LEU A 34 55.77 12.66 -25.45
N THR A 35 55.83 13.61 -24.50
CA THR A 35 54.96 13.60 -23.32
C THR A 35 53.50 13.94 -23.66
N ILE A 36 53.25 14.79 -24.66
CA ILE A 36 51.89 15.04 -25.17
C ILE A 36 51.37 13.80 -25.91
N GLY A 37 52.24 13.11 -26.67
CA GLY A 37 51.90 11.85 -27.35
C GLY A 37 51.55 10.69 -26.40
N THR A 38 52.23 10.56 -25.26
CA THR A 38 51.92 9.51 -24.27
C THR A 38 50.70 9.84 -23.40
N LEU A 39 50.41 11.12 -23.17
CA LEU A 39 49.17 11.56 -22.50
C LEU A 39 47.92 11.33 -23.36
N LEU A 40 48.06 11.35 -24.69
CA LEU A 40 46.96 11.11 -25.63
C LEU A 40 46.64 9.62 -25.86
N VAL A 41 47.61 8.72 -25.66
CA VAL A 41 47.40 7.26 -25.83
C VAL A 41 46.84 6.60 -24.56
N SER A 42 46.99 7.24 -23.39
CA SER A 42 46.49 6.71 -22.11
C SER A 42 45.01 7.00 -21.83
N THR A 43 44.33 7.77 -22.70
CA THR A 43 42.87 8.00 -22.65
C THR A 43 42.08 7.17 -23.65
N MET A 44 42.72 6.30 -24.43
CA MET A 44 42.06 5.39 -25.38
C MET A 44 41.70 4.04 -24.75
N ASN A 45 41.16 4.04 -23.52
CA ASN A 45 40.16 3.05 -23.14
C ASN A 45 38.79 3.57 -23.58
N PHE A 46 38.63 3.72 -24.90
CA PHE A 46 37.28 3.70 -25.46
C PHE A 46 36.74 2.32 -25.11
N GLY A 47 35.77 2.31 -24.20
CA GLY A 47 35.05 1.11 -23.83
C GLY A 47 34.75 0.35 -25.11
N ARG A 48 35.15 -0.92 -25.15
CA ARG A 48 34.50 -1.86 -26.05
C ARG A 48 33.02 -1.75 -25.69
N ALA A 49 32.28 -0.97 -26.47
CA ALA A 49 30.84 -1.13 -26.58
C ALA A 49 30.67 -2.57 -27.02
N ARG A 50 30.51 -3.46 -26.04
CA ARG A 50 29.99 -4.80 -26.27
C ARG A 50 28.68 -4.51 -26.99
N ALA A 51 28.58 -4.94 -28.25
CA ALA A 51 27.30 -4.95 -28.92
C ALA A 51 26.33 -5.65 -27.95
N GLU A 52 25.42 -4.88 -27.37
CA GLU A 52 24.43 -5.41 -26.44
C GLU A 52 23.53 -6.30 -27.27
N SER A 53 23.86 -7.59 -27.28
CA SER A 53 22.91 -8.62 -27.66
C SER A 53 21.72 -8.42 -26.74
N LEU A 54 20.59 -8.00 -27.30
CA LEU A 54 19.32 -7.95 -26.60
C LEU A 54 19.13 -9.35 -25.98
N THR A 55 19.25 -9.44 -24.66
CA THR A 55 19.17 -10.72 -23.96
C THR A 55 17.73 -11.17 -24.02
N VAL A 56 17.37 -11.96 -25.03
CA VAL A 56 16.02 -12.50 -25.19
C VAL A 56 15.91 -13.72 -24.27
N PHE A 57 15.15 -13.58 -23.19
CA PHE A 57 14.84 -14.72 -22.32
C PHE A 57 13.76 -15.59 -22.96
N LYS A 58 13.97 -16.90 -22.95
CA LYS A 58 13.05 -17.85 -23.63
C LYS A 58 11.69 -17.99 -22.95
N ASP A 59 11.58 -17.58 -21.69
CA ASP A 59 10.43 -17.77 -20.81
C ASP A 59 9.62 -16.50 -20.52
N ILE A 60 9.90 -15.40 -21.24
CA ILE A 60 9.13 -14.15 -21.10
C ILE A 60 8.28 -13.83 -22.33
N SER A 61 8.34 -14.63 -23.40
CA SER A 61 7.56 -14.36 -24.62
C SER A 61 6.06 -14.38 -24.32
N LYS A 62 5.34 -13.32 -24.68
CA LYS A 62 3.91 -13.10 -24.42
C LYS A 62 3.57 -12.95 -22.92
N HIS A 63 4.58 -12.87 -22.06
CA HIS A 63 4.36 -12.59 -20.64
C HIS A 63 4.02 -11.11 -20.45
N TRP A 64 3.09 -10.79 -19.54
CA TRP A 64 2.64 -9.41 -19.32
C TRP A 64 3.80 -8.44 -18.98
N ALA A 65 4.84 -8.96 -18.32
CA ALA A 65 6.03 -8.21 -17.91
C ALA A 65 7.16 -8.20 -18.95
N GLU A 66 7.00 -8.79 -20.14
CA GLU A 66 8.05 -8.93 -21.15
C GLU A 66 8.74 -7.59 -21.45
N ALA A 67 7.95 -6.55 -21.73
CA ALA A 67 8.47 -5.22 -22.03
C ALA A 67 9.26 -4.60 -20.86
N SER A 68 8.71 -4.67 -19.64
CA SER A 68 9.37 -4.16 -18.43
C SER A 68 10.66 -4.91 -18.12
N ILE A 69 10.66 -6.25 -18.26
CA ILE A 69 11.84 -7.08 -18.05
C ILE A 69 12.93 -6.70 -19.05
N ASN A 70 12.60 -6.60 -20.34
CA ASN A 70 13.56 -6.22 -21.38
C ASN A 70 14.15 -4.82 -21.12
N GLN A 71 13.34 -3.85 -20.70
CA GLN A 71 13.82 -2.51 -20.35
C GLN A 71 14.71 -2.52 -19.10
N ALA A 72 14.34 -3.28 -18.07
CA ALA A 72 15.12 -3.38 -16.85
C ALA A 72 16.50 -4.02 -17.09
N VAL A 73 16.57 -5.00 -17.99
CA VAL A 73 17.82 -5.66 -18.39
C VAL A 73 18.70 -4.74 -19.22
N GLN A 74 18.13 -4.02 -20.21
CA GLN A 74 18.87 -3.02 -20.99
C GLN A 74 19.47 -1.91 -20.13
N ARG A 75 18.80 -1.57 -19.03
CA ARG A 75 19.29 -0.58 -18.05
C ARG A 75 20.23 -1.18 -17.00
N ASN A 76 20.61 -2.45 -17.12
CA ASN A 76 21.42 -3.19 -16.15
C ASN A 76 20.86 -3.16 -14.72
N LEU A 77 19.53 -3.07 -14.57
CA LEU A 77 18.86 -3.07 -13.27
C LEU A 77 18.72 -4.49 -12.71
N VAL A 78 18.54 -5.47 -13.61
CA VAL A 78 18.37 -6.89 -13.28
C VAL A 78 19.02 -7.79 -14.32
N GLU A 79 19.30 -9.02 -13.90
CA GLU A 79 19.94 -10.05 -14.70
C GLU A 79 19.07 -11.32 -14.70
N GLY A 80 19.12 -12.09 -15.79
CA GLY A 80 18.53 -13.43 -15.85
C GLY A 80 19.52 -14.51 -15.45
N TYR A 81 19.09 -15.77 -15.58
CA TYR A 81 19.88 -16.94 -15.21
C TYR A 81 20.81 -17.38 -16.37
N PRO A 82 21.93 -18.07 -16.06
CA PRO A 82 22.87 -18.56 -17.08
C PRO A 82 22.26 -19.51 -18.12
N ASP A 83 21.10 -20.10 -17.82
CA ASP A 83 20.35 -21.01 -18.70
C ASP A 83 19.46 -20.28 -19.74
N GLY A 84 19.55 -18.95 -19.80
CA GLY A 84 18.78 -18.10 -20.70
C GLY A 84 17.33 -17.86 -20.26
N THR A 85 16.99 -18.13 -18.99
CA THR A 85 15.67 -17.82 -18.40
C THR A 85 15.70 -16.56 -17.56
N PHE A 86 14.53 -15.93 -17.38
CA PHE A 86 14.33 -14.87 -16.38
C PHE A 86 13.58 -15.37 -15.15
N LYS A 87 12.68 -16.35 -15.31
CA LYS A 87 11.75 -16.90 -14.31
C LYS A 87 10.80 -15.83 -13.77
N PRO A 88 9.97 -15.20 -14.63
CA PRO A 88 9.14 -14.06 -14.23
C PRO A 88 8.14 -14.38 -13.11
N ASP A 89 7.59 -15.59 -13.10
CA ASP A 89 6.59 -16.05 -12.13
C ASP A 89 7.19 -16.74 -10.89
N ALA A 90 8.51 -16.93 -10.86
CA ALA A 90 9.16 -17.49 -9.68
C ALA A 90 9.10 -16.51 -8.51
N ASN A 91 8.86 -17.04 -7.32
CA ASN A 91 8.96 -16.26 -6.09
C ASN A 91 10.38 -15.71 -5.95
N VAL A 92 10.48 -14.45 -5.54
CA VAL A 92 11.74 -13.77 -5.28
C VAL A 92 12.09 -13.84 -3.80
N THR A 93 13.34 -14.12 -3.48
CA THR A 93 13.82 -14.09 -2.10
C THR A 93 14.08 -12.65 -1.63
N ARG A 94 14.09 -12.43 -0.30
CA ARG A 94 14.44 -11.13 0.29
C ARG A 94 15.82 -10.63 -0.16
N ALA A 95 16.81 -11.52 -0.18
CA ALA A 95 18.16 -11.26 -0.71
C ALA A 95 18.13 -10.80 -2.17
N GLU A 96 17.39 -11.51 -3.03
CA GLU A 96 17.29 -11.17 -4.44
C GLU A 96 16.61 -9.83 -4.67
N PHE A 97 15.53 -9.54 -3.95
CA PHE A 97 14.86 -8.25 -4.04
C PHE A 97 15.78 -7.11 -3.57
N ILE A 98 16.47 -7.27 -2.45
CA ILE A 98 17.46 -6.30 -1.97
C ILE A 98 18.58 -6.08 -2.99
N LYS A 99 19.13 -7.15 -3.58
CA LYS A 99 20.13 -7.04 -4.66
C LYS A 99 19.58 -6.18 -5.81
N MET A 100 18.36 -6.45 -6.27
CA MET A 100 17.76 -5.71 -7.38
C MET A 100 17.55 -4.23 -7.04
N VAL A 101 17.08 -3.90 -5.83
CA VAL A 101 16.92 -2.51 -5.37
C VAL A 101 18.26 -1.78 -5.29
N ILE A 102 19.28 -2.37 -4.64
CA ILE A 102 20.61 -1.75 -4.48
C ILE A 102 21.27 -1.51 -5.84
N THR A 103 21.17 -2.49 -6.74
CA THR A 103 21.71 -2.38 -8.11
C THR A 103 20.99 -1.27 -8.88
N ALA A 104 19.66 -1.24 -8.82
CA ALA A 104 18.86 -0.24 -9.53
C ALA A 104 19.10 1.20 -9.03
N LEU A 105 19.42 1.35 -7.74
CA LEU A 105 19.78 2.64 -7.15
C LEU A 105 21.23 3.06 -7.41
N GLY A 106 22.04 2.19 -8.04
CA GLY A 106 23.46 2.46 -8.29
C GLY A 106 24.30 2.59 -7.01
N ILE A 107 23.87 1.96 -5.91
CA ILE A 107 24.57 2.04 -4.64
C ILE A 107 25.83 1.19 -4.69
N VAL A 108 26.97 1.80 -4.37
CA VAL A 108 28.28 1.15 -4.39
C VAL A 108 28.32 0.04 -3.34
N GLN A 109 28.74 -1.14 -3.77
CA GLN A 109 28.85 -2.31 -2.93
C GLN A 109 30.29 -2.49 -2.46
N GLY A 110 30.46 -2.95 -1.21
CA GLY A 110 31.75 -3.42 -0.73
C GLY A 110 32.24 -4.65 -1.50
N PRO A 111 33.54 -5.02 -1.35
CA PRO A 111 34.09 -6.19 -2.01
C PRO A 111 33.35 -7.47 -1.61
N THR A 112 33.10 -8.34 -2.58
CA THR A 112 32.59 -9.69 -2.33
C THR A 112 33.67 -10.51 -1.65
N ASN A 113 33.42 -10.94 -0.40
CA ASN A 113 34.36 -11.76 0.34
C ASN A 113 34.10 -13.25 0.07
N PRO A 114 35.10 -14.02 -0.41
CA PRO A 114 34.97 -15.47 -0.51
C PRO A 114 34.65 -16.10 0.86
N GLY A 115 33.70 -17.03 0.92
CA GLY A 115 33.25 -17.70 2.16
C GLY A 115 32.08 -17.02 2.89
N ARG A 116 31.55 -15.93 2.33
CA ARG A 116 30.32 -15.26 2.78
C ARG A 116 29.13 -15.55 1.86
N HIS A 117 27.91 -15.24 2.29
CA HIS A 117 26.75 -15.45 1.40
C HIS A 117 26.84 -14.49 0.21
N TRP A 118 26.37 -14.93 -0.96
CA TRP A 118 26.47 -14.15 -2.20
C TRP A 118 25.79 -12.77 -2.13
N TYR A 119 24.81 -12.63 -1.23
CA TYR A 119 24.02 -11.41 -1.04
C TYR A 119 24.59 -10.45 0.02
N ASP A 120 25.64 -10.83 0.76
CA ASP A 120 26.06 -10.09 1.96
C ASP A 120 26.41 -8.64 1.67
N ASN A 121 27.07 -8.33 0.55
CA ASN A 121 27.42 -6.94 0.20
C ASN A 121 26.17 -6.09 -0.14
N TYR A 122 25.16 -6.66 -0.78
CA TYR A 122 23.89 -5.96 -1.08
C TYR A 122 23.07 -5.75 0.18
N VAL A 123 22.97 -6.78 1.02
CA VAL A 123 22.24 -6.76 2.27
C VAL A 123 22.87 -5.75 3.23
N ASN A 124 24.19 -5.75 3.39
CA ASN A 124 24.89 -4.74 4.19
C ASN A 124 24.69 -3.33 3.64
N ALA A 125 24.81 -3.12 2.32
CA ALA A 125 24.55 -1.81 1.72
C ALA A 125 23.11 -1.32 1.97
N ALA A 126 22.12 -2.21 1.90
CA ALA A 126 20.73 -1.86 2.22
C ALA A 126 20.52 -1.54 3.71
N ALA A 127 21.20 -2.25 4.61
CA ALA A 127 21.19 -1.92 6.05
C ALA A 127 21.85 -0.57 6.34
N ASP A 128 23.01 -0.29 5.73
CA ASP A 128 23.73 0.97 5.89
C ASP A 128 22.91 2.18 5.40
N ASN A 129 22.01 1.96 4.45
CA ASN A 129 21.06 2.95 3.94
C ASN A 129 19.69 2.93 4.66
N PHE A 130 19.53 2.11 5.70
CA PHE A 130 18.30 1.95 6.48
C PHE A 130 17.08 1.53 5.65
N PHE A 131 17.28 0.81 4.54
CA PHE A 131 16.18 0.25 3.74
C PHE A 131 15.51 -0.94 4.42
N TYR A 132 16.25 -1.60 5.30
CA TYR A 132 15.70 -2.47 6.32
C TYR A 132 16.55 -2.35 7.60
N LYS A 133 16.03 -2.87 8.72
CA LYS A 133 16.67 -2.89 10.03
C LYS A 133 16.92 -4.36 10.42
N ASN A 134 16.11 -4.92 11.30
CA ASN A 134 16.26 -6.29 11.80
C ASN A 134 15.17 -7.25 11.28
N GLU A 135 14.28 -6.79 10.40
CA GLU A 135 13.08 -7.54 9.97
C GLU A 135 13.42 -8.86 9.26
N PHE A 136 14.60 -8.96 8.65
CA PHE A 136 14.98 -10.10 7.82
C PHE A 136 16.13 -10.94 8.40
N ALA A 137 16.47 -10.73 9.68
CA ALA A 137 17.56 -11.45 10.33
C ALA A 137 17.44 -12.97 10.10
N ASN A 138 18.52 -13.60 9.63
CA ASN A 138 18.62 -15.03 9.36
C ASN A 138 17.60 -15.62 8.36
N SER A 139 16.93 -14.79 7.55
CA SER A 139 15.85 -15.24 6.67
C SER A 139 15.90 -14.66 5.25
N PHE A 140 17.09 -14.24 4.81
CA PHE A 140 17.32 -13.59 3.52
C PHE A 140 17.03 -14.49 2.30
N ASN A 141 17.14 -15.82 2.44
CA ASN A 141 16.81 -16.77 1.36
C ASN A 141 15.33 -17.17 1.32
N THR A 142 14.49 -16.63 2.21
CA THR A 142 13.05 -16.86 2.18
C THR A 142 12.40 -15.95 1.15
N ALA A 143 11.32 -16.43 0.52
CA ALA A 143 10.49 -15.62 -0.37
C ALA A 143 10.00 -14.36 0.36
N ILE A 144 10.08 -13.20 -0.31
CA ILE A 144 9.64 -11.93 0.25
C ILE A 144 8.14 -11.73 0.02
N THR A 145 7.43 -11.31 1.07
CA THR A 145 6.00 -10.98 0.98
C THR A 145 5.78 -9.60 0.35
N ARG A 146 4.56 -9.35 -0.10
CA ARG A 146 4.16 -8.02 -0.62
C ARG A 146 4.31 -6.93 0.42
N GLN A 147 4.00 -7.19 1.69
CA GLN A 147 4.20 -6.25 2.77
C GLN A 147 5.69 -5.93 3.01
N GLU A 148 6.55 -6.95 3.01
CA GLU A 148 7.99 -6.75 3.21
C GLU A 148 8.63 -6.00 2.03
N MET A 149 8.22 -6.32 0.81
CA MET A 149 8.60 -5.59 -0.40
C MET A 149 8.17 -4.13 -0.32
N SER A 150 6.94 -3.89 0.14
CA SER A 150 6.37 -2.55 0.37
C SER A 150 7.17 -1.75 1.39
N LEU A 151 7.58 -2.39 2.49
CA LEU A 151 8.39 -1.76 3.53
C LEU A 151 9.74 -1.26 2.99
N ILE A 152 10.45 -2.12 2.26
CA ILE A 152 11.73 -1.74 1.64
C ILE A 152 11.50 -0.59 0.66
N ALA A 153 10.50 -0.70 -0.22
CA ALA A 153 10.18 0.34 -1.20
C ALA A 153 9.89 1.70 -0.54
N LEU A 154 9.09 1.71 0.53
CA LEU A 154 8.78 2.93 1.29
C LEU A 154 10.02 3.53 1.92
N ARG A 155 10.87 2.72 2.56
CA ARG A 155 12.10 3.21 3.17
C ARG A 155 13.06 3.78 2.13
N VAL A 156 13.10 3.24 0.90
CA VAL A 156 13.90 3.85 -0.17
C VAL A 156 13.41 5.27 -0.50
N ILE A 157 12.10 5.50 -0.50
CA ILE A 157 11.48 6.78 -0.89
C ILE A 157 11.44 7.80 0.25
N SER A 158 11.18 7.38 1.49
CA SER A 158 10.90 8.28 2.61
C SER A 158 11.92 8.14 3.73
N GLU A 159 12.63 9.23 4.03
CA GLU A 159 13.54 9.32 5.18
C GLU A 159 12.81 9.25 6.52
N GLU A 160 11.60 9.83 6.60
CA GLU A 160 10.74 9.73 7.78
C GLU A 160 10.48 8.26 8.14
N ILE A 161 10.13 7.44 7.15
CA ILE A 161 9.84 6.01 7.36
C ILE A 161 11.11 5.21 7.68
N ARG A 162 12.30 5.61 7.18
CA ARG A 162 13.56 4.98 7.59
C ARG A 162 13.78 5.15 9.10
N ASN A 163 13.48 6.33 9.61
CA ASN A 163 13.74 6.71 10.99
C ASN A 163 12.62 6.32 11.97
N ASP A 164 11.43 5.97 11.47
CA ASP A 164 10.32 5.49 12.29
C ASP A 164 10.63 4.08 12.86
N ASN A 165 10.66 3.99 14.19
CA ASN A 165 10.88 2.74 14.93
C ASN A 165 9.55 2.06 15.32
N ASP A 166 8.44 2.78 15.26
CA ASP A 166 7.09 2.32 15.63
C ASP A 166 6.20 2.12 14.39
N PHE A 167 6.81 2.04 13.19
CA PHE A 167 6.10 1.94 11.92
C PHE A 167 5.28 0.64 11.86
N LYS A 168 3.97 0.77 12.10
CA LYS A 168 3.04 -0.36 12.21
C LYS A 168 2.91 -1.10 10.88
N ALA A 169 2.86 -2.42 10.95
CA ALA A 169 2.73 -3.31 9.79
C ALA A 169 1.56 -2.93 8.85
N ASN A 170 0.41 -2.55 9.41
CA ASN A 170 -0.78 -2.18 8.62
C ASN A 170 -0.62 -0.82 7.91
N LYS A 171 0.20 0.10 8.43
CA LYS A 171 0.47 1.41 7.80
C LYS A 171 1.34 1.27 6.54
N ILE A 172 2.20 0.24 6.47
CA ILE A 172 3.07 -0.05 5.32
C ILE A 172 2.24 -0.12 4.02
N MET A 173 1.17 -0.90 4.02
CA MET A 173 0.37 -1.10 2.82
C MET A 173 -0.37 0.17 2.42
N TYR A 174 -0.88 0.92 3.40
CA TYR A 174 -1.58 2.18 3.15
C TYR A 174 -0.66 3.22 2.50
N GLU A 175 0.50 3.48 3.08
CA GLU A 175 1.44 4.46 2.50
C GLU A 175 1.97 4.00 1.13
N SER A 176 2.23 2.70 0.98
CA SER A 176 2.72 2.15 -0.29
C SER A 176 1.70 2.27 -1.41
N THR A 177 0.43 2.00 -1.13
CA THR A 177 -0.64 2.13 -2.13
C THR A 177 -0.92 3.60 -2.43
N ARG A 178 -0.93 4.47 -1.41
CA ARG A 178 -1.17 5.92 -1.56
C ARG A 178 -0.10 6.62 -2.38
N LEU A 179 1.17 6.25 -2.22
CA LEU A 179 2.27 6.72 -3.08
C LEU A 179 2.27 6.05 -4.46
N GLY A 180 1.39 5.08 -4.68
CA GLY A 180 1.37 4.27 -5.88
C GLY A 180 2.61 3.42 -6.02
N LEU A 181 3.33 3.06 -4.95
CA LEU A 181 4.42 2.08 -5.02
C LEU A 181 3.86 0.69 -5.33
N ILE A 182 2.74 0.32 -4.70
CA ILE A 182 2.07 -0.98 -4.85
C ILE A 182 0.65 -0.75 -5.40
N LYS A 183 0.19 -1.67 -6.24
CA LYS A 183 -1.20 -1.75 -6.72
C LYS A 183 -1.87 -3.03 -6.22
N GLY A 184 -3.19 -3.09 -6.31
CA GLY A 184 -3.95 -4.31 -6.09
C GLY A 184 -3.54 -5.42 -7.06
N LEU A 185 -3.80 -6.66 -6.64
CA LEU A 185 -3.62 -7.85 -7.46
C LEU A 185 -4.72 -8.01 -8.52
N ASP A 186 -5.83 -7.31 -8.34
CA ASP A 186 -7.00 -7.29 -9.22
C ASP A 186 -7.63 -5.89 -9.25
N ASN A 187 -8.68 -5.74 -10.06
CA ASN A 187 -9.40 -4.48 -10.21
C ASN A 187 -10.17 -4.05 -8.94
N THR A 188 -10.34 -4.94 -7.97
CA THR A 188 -10.97 -4.62 -6.68
C THR A 188 -9.95 -4.14 -5.64
N GLY A 189 -8.67 -4.05 -5.99
CA GLY A 189 -7.63 -3.57 -5.10
C GLY A 189 -7.12 -4.61 -4.10
N THR A 190 -7.23 -5.93 -4.39
CA THR A 190 -6.77 -6.98 -3.46
C THR A 190 -5.30 -6.79 -3.06
N LEU A 191 -5.03 -6.63 -1.77
CA LEU A 191 -3.70 -6.26 -1.28
C LEU A 191 -2.69 -7.41 -1.31
N GLY A 192 -3.12 -8.62 -0.96
CA GLY A 192 -2.25 -9.79 -0.82
C GLY A 192 -1.09 -9.59 0.16
N VAL A 193 -1.35 -9.00 1.33
CA VAL A 193 -0.33 -8.54 2.32
C VAL A 193 0.78 -9.58 2.55
N ASP A 194 0.39 -10.81 2.89
CA ASP A 194 1.31 -11.91 3.21
C ASP A 194 1.65 -12.79 1.99
N GLN A 195 1.12 -12.48 0.81
CA GLN A 195 1.42 -13.25 -0.38
C GLN A 195 2.86 -12.99 -0.83
N ASN A 196 3.54 -14.05 -1.23
CA ASN A 196 4.87 -13.95 -1.84
C ASN A 196 4.79 -13.20 -3.17
N THR A 197 5.88 -12.52 -3.48
CA THR A 197 5.99 -11.74 -4.71
C THR A 197 6.79 -12.47 -5.77
N THR A 198 6.42 -12.27 -7.02
CA THR A 198 7.17 -12.82 -8.15
C THR A 198 8.32 -11.91 -8.55
N ARG A 199 9.28 -12.46 -9.29
CA ARG A 199 10.38 -11.69 -9.86
C ARG A 199 9.89 -10.59 -10.81
N ALA A 200 8.87 -10.85 -11.62
CA ALA A 200 8.27 -9.84 -12.49
C ALA A 200 7.57 -8.71 -11.71
N GLN A 201 6.88 -9.03 -10.61
CA GLN A 201 6.30 -8.02 -9.73
C GLN A 201 7.39 -7.13 -9.10
N SER A 202 8.53 -7.72 -8.71
CA SER A 202 9.68 -6.95 -8.19
C SER A 202 10.17 -5.87 -9.16
N ILE A 203 10.23 -6.17 -10.47
CA ILE A 203 10.62 -5.19 -11.49
C ILE A 203 9.67 -3.99 -11.51
N THR A 204 8.37 -4.27 -11.46
CA THR A 204 7.35 -3.23 -11.45
C THR A 204 7.52 -2.30 -10.25
N ILE A 205 7.83 -2.85 -9.06
CA ILE A 205 8.07 -2.04 -7.86
C ILE A 205 9.35 -1.22 -7.97
N ILE A 206 10.44 -1.80 -8.49
CA ILE A 206 11.71 -1.08 -8.69
C ILE A 206 11.53 0.09 -9.65
N GLU A 207 10.85 -0.10 -10.78
CA GLU A 207 10.55 0.99 -11.71
C GLU A 207 9.75 2.11 -11.04
N ARG A 208 8.78 1.76 -10.19
CA ARG A 208 7.97 2.72 -9.43
C ARG A 208 8.81 3.48 -8.40
N ILE A 209 9.71 2.80 -7.68
CA ILE A 209 10.70 3.44 -6.80
C ILE A 209 11.53 4.46 -7.57
N LEU A 210 12.13 4.07 -8.71
CA LEU A 210 12.97 4.94 -9.51
C LEU A 210 12.20 6.15 -10.04
N ASN A 211 10.96 5.96 -10.49
CA ASN A 211 10.11 7.05 -10.97
C ASN A 211 9.77 8.05 -9.85
N LEU A 212 9.44 7.58 -8.64
CA LEU A 212 9.22 8.48 -7.49
C LEU A 212 10.49 9.22 -7.09
N LYS A 213 11.66 8.55 -7.06
CA LYS A 213 12.94 9.22 -6.80
C LYS A 213 13.29 10.28 -7.86
N ALA A 214 12.82 10.09 -9.10
CA ALA A 214 12.93 11.06 -10.17
C ALA A 214 11.87 12.18 -10.11
N GLY A 215 11.07 12.25 -9.04
CA GLY A 215 10.04 13.28 -8.84
C GLY A 215 8.77 13.09 -9.68
N LYS A 216 8.59 11.92 -10.32
CA LYS A 216 7.38 11.63 -11.09
C LYS A 216 6.23 11.23 -10.19
N ILE A 217 5.01 11.61 -10.59
CA ILE A 217 3.77 11.18 -9.94
C ILE A 217 3.38 9.82 -10.50
N LEU A 218 3.10 8.86 -9.61
CA LEU A 218 2.64 7.53 -10.01
C LEU A 218 1.12 7.46 -10.07
N ALA A 219 0.61 6.66 -11.02
CA ALA A 219 -0.80 6.29 -11.02
C ALA A 219 -1.12 5.41 -9.80
N VAL A 220 -2.05 5.88 -8.98
CA VAL A 220 -2.53 5.25 -7.76
C VAL A 220 -3.73 4.35 -8.06
N ASP A 221 -3.80 3.21 -7.40
CA ASP A 221 -4.96 2.32 -7.41
C ASP A 221 -5.86 2.66 -6.24
N LYS A 222 -6.94 3.40 -6.51
CA LYS A 222 -7.86 3.90 -5.48
C LYS A 222 -8.50 2.78 -4.65
N HIS A 223 -8.75 1.61 -5.23
CA HIS A 223 -9.38 0.49 -4.53
C HIS A 223 -8.38 -0.18 -3.60
N ALA A 224 -7.13 -0.30 -4.01
CA ALA A 224 -6.06 -0.77 -3.13
C ALA A 224 -5.81 0.20 -1.97
N VAL A 225 -5.82 1.51 -2.21
CA VAL A 225 -5.72 2.52 -1.15
C VAL A 225 -6.87 2.37 -0.15
N ASN A 226 -8.10 2.26 -0.63
CA ASN A 226 -9.29 2.06 0.20
C ASN A 226 -9.14 0.85 1.13
N ARG A 227 -8.78 -0.32 0.56
CA ARG A 227 -8.58 -1.54 1.35
C ARG A 227 -7.44 -1.43 2.35
N ALA A 228 -6.34 -0.78 1.96
CA ALA A 228 -5.20 -0.59 2.85
C ALA A 228 -5.52 0.38 3.99
N GLU A 229 -6.37 1.37 3.73
CA GLU A 229 -6.86 2.30 4.75
C GLU A 229 -7.76 1.57 5.76
N VAL A 230 -8.71 0.74 5.32
CA VAL A 230 -9.53 -0.07 6.23
C VAL A 230 -8.64 -0.96 7.10
N LEU A 231 -7.64 -1.63 6.52
CA LEU A 231 -6.71 -2.48 7.26
C LEU A 231 -5.94 -1.72 8.35
N TRP A 232 -5.64 -0.44 8.12
CA TRP A 232 -4.88 0.37 9.05
C TRP A 232 -5.76 1.11 10.06
N HIS A 233 -6.73 1.88 9.57
CA HIS A 233 -7.57 2.76 10.36
C HIS A 233 -8.85 2.10 10.86
N GLY A 234 -9.30 0.97 10.28
CA GLY A 234 -10.66 0.49 10.48
C GLY A 234 -11.69 1.37 9.77
N THR A 235 -11.27 2.21 8.83
CA THR A 235 -12.16 3.02 7.98
C THR A 235 -11.48 3.35 6.66
N ASN A 236 -12.26 3.59 5.61
CA ASN A 236 -11.79 4.12 4.32
C ASN A 236 -12.27 5.57 4.07
N ALA A 237 -12.76 6.24 5.11
CA ALA A 237 -13.37 7.56 4.97
C ALA A 237 -12.41 8.56 4.32
N PHE A 238 -11.11 8.52 4.60
CA PHE A 238 -10.19 9.54 4.13
C PHE A 238 -9.96 9.41 2.62
N SER A 239 -9.67 8.21 2.14
CA SER A 239 -9.49 7.97 0.71
C SER A 239 -10.79 8.17 -0.06
N MET A 240 -11.92 7.73 0.47
CA MET A 240 -13.22 7.90 -0.21
C MET A 240 -13.61 9.37 -0.36
N MET A 241 -13.38 10.17 0.68
CA MET A 241 -13.61 11.60 0.63
C MET A 241 -12.66 12.25 -0.37
N GLU A 242 -11.36 11.96 -0.30
CA GLU A 242 -10.39 12.51 -1.26
C GLU A 242 -10.79 12.25 -2.71
N TYR A 243 -11.17 11.02 -3.04
CA TYR A 243 -11.49 10.64 -4.41
C TYR A 243 -12.84 11.13 -4.91
N SER A 244 -13.78 11.43 -4.02
CA SER A 244 -15.14 11.77 -4.43
C SER A 244 -15.42 13.26 -4.45
N ILE A 245 -14.89 14.02 -3.49
CA ILE A 245 -15.05 15.49 -3.47
C ILE A 245 -13.83 16.24 -4.01
N GLY A 246 -12.64 15.61 -3.99
CA GLY A 246 -11.41 16.27 -4.40
C GLY A 246 -10.80 17.17 -3.33
N LYS A 247 -9.48 17.37 -3.41
CA LYS A 247 -8.72 18.25 -2.52
C LYS A 247 -8.91 19.73 -2.81
N ASP A 248 -9.42 20.04 -4.00
CA ASP A 248 -9.75 21.38 -4.49
C ASP A 248 -11.12 21.88 -4.01
N ASP A 249 -11.94 21.02 -3.40
CA ASP A 249 -13.19 21.43 -2.76
C ASP A 249 -12.89 22.43 -1.61
N PRO A 250 -13.56 23.59 -1.54
CA PRO A 250 -13.34 24.58 -0.48
C PRO A 250 -13.55 24.05 0.95
N ARG A 251 -14.27 22.94 1.10
CA ARG A 251 -14.54 22.28 2.38
C ARG A 251 -13.45 21.29 2.77
N TRP A 252 -12.54 20.95 1.86
CA TRP A 252 -11.55 19.88 2.05
C TRP A 252 -10.73 20.07 3.33
N GLU A 253 -10.24 21.28 3.61
CA GLU A 253 -9.42 21.55 4.79
C GLU A 253 -10.17 21.22 6.10
N GLN A 254 -11.45 21.63 6.20
CA GLN A 254 -12.29 21.33 7.35
C GLN A 254 -12.57 19.83 7.47
N ILE A 255 -12.86 19.18 6.34
CA ILE A 255 -13.12 17.74 6.27
C ILE A 255 -11.88 16.95 6.70
N GLU A 256 -10.72 17.29 6.16
CA GLU A 256 -9.46 16.63 6.46
C GLU A 256 -9.07 16.82 7.93
N ALA A 257 -9.19 18.04 8.46
CA ALA A 257 -8.94 18.33 9.87
C ALA A 257 -9.85 17.49 10.79
N THR A 258 -11.11 17.32 10.37
CA THR A 258 -12.09 16.52 11.08
C THR A 258 -11.76 15.03 11.03
N LEU A 259 -11.45 14.49 9.85
CA LEU A 259 -11.03 13.09 9.69
C LEU A 259 -9.77 12.76 10.49
N LYS A 260 -8.80 13.67 10.57
CA LYS A 260 -7.57 13.50 11.39
C LYS A 260 -7.83 13.29 12.87
N THR A 261 -9.04 13.59 13.37
CA THR A 261 -9.43 13.30 14.75
C THR A 261 -9.95 11.88 14.98
N PHE A 262 -10.00 11.04 13.93
CA PHE A 262 -10.45 9.66 13.99
C PHE A 262 -9.64 8.83 14.98
N ASN A 263 -10.32 8.19 15.93
CA ASN A 263 -9.70 7.32 16.89
C ASN A 263 -10.39 5.94 16.88
N PRO A 264 -9.72 4.89 16.39
CA PRO A 264 -10.26 3.53 16.41
C PRO A 264 -10.64 3.04 17.82
N ALA A 265 -10.06 3.59 18.88
CA ALA A 265 -10.44 3.23 20.26
C ALA A 265 -11.89 3.62 20.60
N ASN A 266 -12.49 4.56 19.86
CA ASN A 266 -13.88 4.97 20.02
C ASN A 266 -14.87 4.01 19.32
N MET A 267 -14.39 3.02 18.55
CA MET A 267 -15.18 2.02 17.84
C MET A 267 -15.77 0.94 18.78
N ILE A 268 -16.23 1.38 19.94
CA ILE A 268 -16.77 0.56 21.02
C ILE A 268 -18.06 1.22 21.52
N ILE A 269 -19.15 0.47 21.45
CA ILE A 269 -20.44 0.86 22.04
C ILE A 269 -20.68 -0.04 23.25
N GLU A 270 -20.92 0.58 24.41
CA GLU A 270 -21.25 -0.11 25.65
C GLU A 270 -22.59 0.39 26.17
N THR A 271 -23.34 -0.51 26.80
CA THR A 271 -24.60 -0.16 27.48
C THR A 271 -24.37 0.83 28.63
N PRO A 272 -25.27 1.80 28.83
CA PRO A 272 -25.16 2.74 29.94
C PRO A 272 -25.15 2.05 31.31
N ALA A 273 -24.67 2.77 32.34
CA ALA A 273 -24.71 2.29 33.71
C ALA A 273 -26.17 1.97 34.13
N GLY A 274 -26.37 0.80 34.77
CA GLY A 274 -27.69 0.32 35.19
C GLY A 274 -28.37 -0.65 34.22
N PHE A 275 -27.80 -0.90 33.04
CA PHE A 275 -28.29 -1.89 32.06
C PHE A 275 -27.40 -3.15 32.01
N PRO A 276 -27.89 -4.28 31.46
CA PRO A 276 -27.07 -5.47 31.24
C PRO A 276 -25.82 -5.11 30.43
N LYS A 277 -24.64 -5.52 30.90
CA LYS A 277 -23.35 -5.18 30.28
C LYS A 277 -23.26 -5.84 28.90
N VAL A 278 -23.59 -5.11 27.85
CA VAL A 278 -23.37 -5.53 26.46
C VAL A 278 -22.37 -4.58 25.82
N LYS A 279 -21.41 -5.15 25.09
CA LYS A 279 -20.38 -4.41 24.38
C LYS A 279 -20.43 -4.77 22.90
N LYS A 280 -20.63 -3.81 22.01
CA LYS A 280 -20.43 -3.98 20.57
C LYS A 280 -19.08 -3.39 20.20
N VAL A 281 -18.25 -4.18 19.54
CA VAL A 281 -16.99 -3.72 18.94
C VAL A 281 -17.24 -3.57 17.46
N ILE A 282 -16.90 -2.39 16.92
CA ILE A 282 -16.98 -2.12 15.50
C ILE A 282 -15.58 -2.36 14.96
N ASP A 283 -15.48 -3.30 14.03
CA ASP A 283 -14.21 -3.68 13.42
C ASP A 283 -13.88 -2.75 12.24
N ALA A 284 -14.90 -2.25 11.53
CA ALA A 284 -14.72 -1.29 10.45
C ALA A 284 -15.92 -0.34 10.25
N ILE A 285 -15.65 0.88 9.78
CA ILE A 285 -16.63 1.84 9.24
C ILE A 285 -16.30 2.06 7.77
N LEU A 286 -17.15 1.55 6.88
CA LEU A 286 -16.90 1.49 5.44
C LEU A 286 -17.79 2.48 4.70
N TRP A 287 -17.17 3.42 4.01
CA TRP A 287 -17.81 4.30 3.03
C TRP A 287 -17.77 3.59 1.67
N ILE A 288 -18.94 3.36 1.10
CA ILE A 288 -19.15 2.63 -0.15
C ILE A 288 -19.69 3.61 -1.18
N ASP A 289 -18.97 3.81 -2.26
CA ASP A 289 -19.44 4.65 -3.37
C ASP A 289 -20.46 3.87 -4.22
N LEU A 290 -21.71 4.35 -4.24
CA LEU A 290 -22.76 3.70 -5.03
C LEU A 290 -22.70 4.01 -6.52
N ASP A 291 -21.97 5.05 -6.92
CA ASP A 291 -21.69 5.37 -8.31
C ASP A 291 -20.55 4.52 -8.88
N ASP A 292 -19.73 3.92 -8.02
CA ASP A 292 -18.62 3.05 -8.41
C ASP A 292 -19.07 1.57 -8.39
N PRO A 293 -19.24 0.94 -9.57
CA PRO A 293 -19.60 -0.48 -9.64
C PRO A 293 -18.45 -1.40 -9.20
N GLN A 294 -17.21 -0.89 -9.12
CA GLN A 294 -16.02 -1.63 -8.72
C GLN A 294 -15.59 -1.31 -7.28
N ASP A 295 -16.40 -0.57 -6.50
CA ASP A 295 -16.11 -0.33 -5.09
C ASP A 295 -15.88 -1.69 -4.37
N PRO A 296 -14.75 -1.85 -3.65
CA PRO A 296 -14.36 -3.13 -3.06
C PRO A 296 -15.36 -3.66 -2.05
N ASN A 297 -16.16 -2.78 -1.45
CA ASN A 297 -17.12 -3.08 -0.40
C ASN A 297 -18.56 -3.13 -0.93
N ARG A 298 -18.78 -2.96 -2.24
CA ARG A 298 -20.13 -2.92 -2.82
C ARG A 298 -20.94 -4.19 -2.57
N HIS A 299 -20.27 -5.33 -2.49
CA HIS A 299 -20.86 -6.64 -2.18
C HIS A 299 -21.55 -6.70 -0.81
N LEU A 300 -21.25 -5.76 0.11
CA LEU A 300 -21.90 -5.65 1.41
C LEU A 300 -23.32 -5.06 1.32
N ILE A 301 -23.69 -4.54 0.15
CA ILE A 301 -24.99 -3.94 -0.10
C ILE A 301 -25.82 -4.95 -0.92
N PRO A 302 -26.87 -5.54 -0.33
CA PRO A 302 -27.77 -6.42 -1.06
C PRO A 302 -28.42 -5.72 -2.25
N GLU A 303 -28.60 -6.43 -3.37
CA GLU A 303 -29.26 -5.86 -4.57
C GLU A 303 -30.68 -5.36 -4.29
N ASP A 304 -31.37 -5.96 -3.32
CA ASP A 304 -32.72 -5.60 -2.91
C ASP A 304 -32.76 -4.56 -1.78
N ALA A 305 -31.62 -3.97 -1.40
CA ALA A 305 -31.54 -2.93 -0.40
C ALA A 305 -32.43 -1.74 -0.79
N LYS A 306 -33.31 -1.35 0.13
CA LYS A 306 -34.27 -0.26 -0.04
C LYS A 306 -34.12 0.77 1.06
N ILE A 307 -34.37 2.03 0.71
CA ILE A 307 -34.42 3.14 1.65
C ILE A 307 -35.82 3.76 1.72
N PHE A 308 -36.18 4.20 2.92
CA PHE A 308 -37.41 4.93 3.18
C PHE A 308 -37.08 6.42 3.36
N PRO A 309 -37.45 7.30 2.41
CA PRO A 309 -37.20 8.72 2.58
C PRO A 309 -38.13 9.28 3.64
N TYR A 310 -37.57 9.84 4.72
CA TYR A 310 -38.35 10.57 5.73
C TYR A 310 -38.74 11.94 5.18
N ALA A 311 -39.80 11.96 4.37
CA ALA A 311 -40.46 13.16 3.89
C ALA A 311 -41.96 13.03 4.18
N GLU A 312 -42.57 14.10 4.67
CA GLU A 312 -43.98 14.14 5.05
C GLU A 312 -44.85 13.70 3.86
N GLY A 313 -45.68 12.66 4.06
CA GLY A 313 -46.56 12.11 3.02
C GLY A 313 -45.94 11.03 2.11
N VAL A 314 -44.64 10.72 2.20
CA VAL A 314 -44.02 9.65 1.40
C VAL A 314 -44.17 8.29 2.11
N LYS A 315 -44.90 7.36 1.48
CA LYS A 315 -45.11 5.98 1.99
C LYS A 315 -44.43 4.90 1.13
N LYS A 316 -43.52 5.30 0.24
CA LYS A 316 -42.91 4.42 -0.76
C LYS A 316 -41.44 4.13 -0.43
N LEU A 317 -41.03 2.87 -0.59
CA LEU A 317 -39.63 2.43 -0.55
C LEU A 317 -38.97 2.61 -1.92
N PHE A 318 -37.70 3.02 -1.93
CA PHE A 318 -36.88 3.20 -3.13
C PHE A 318 -35.66 2.28 -3.06
N TYR A 319 -35.21 1.72 -4.18
CA TYR A 319 -34.01 0.90 -4.16
C TYR A 319 -32.79 1.77 -3.95
N LEU A 320 -31.87 1.33 -3.09
CA LEU A 320 -30.65 2.06 -2.77
C LEU A 320 -29.77 2.25 -4.02
N HIS A 321 -29.76 1.25 -4.92
CA HIS A 321 -29.01 1.30 -6.18
C HIS A 321 -29.53 2.34 -7.19
N ASP A 322 -30.76 2.85 -7.00
CA ASP A 322 -31.31 3.91 -7.85
C ASP A 322 -30.72 5.29 -7.50
N TYR A 323 -30.12 5.45 -6.32
CA TYR A 323 -29.52 6.70 -5.90
C TYR A 323 -28.15 6.91 -6.54
N LYS A 324 -27.91 8.16 -6.96
CA LYS A 324 -26.65 8.63 -7.52
C LYS A 324 -26.04 9.70 -6.63
N ASN A 325 -24.73 9.87 -6.70
CA ASN A 325 -23.98 10.86 -5.91
C ASN A 325 -24.14 10.65 -4.41
N VAL A 326 -24.11 9.39 -3.97
CA VAL A 326 -24.29 9.00 -2.57
C VAL A 326 -23.23 7.99 -2.14
N PHE A 327 -22.87 8.06 -0.85
CA PHE A 327 -22.18 7.00 -0.14
C PHE A 327 -23.17 6.20 0.68
N ALA A 328 -23.00 4.89 0.69
CA ALA A 328 -23.51 4.05 1.76
C ALA A 328 -22.40 3.83 2.79
N ILE A 329 -22.61 4.26 4.03
CA ILE A 329 -21.73 4.01 5.16
C ILE A 329 -22.20 2.75 5.85
N VAL A 330 -21.35 1.77 6.06
CA VAL A 330 -21.66 0.49 6.70
C VAL A 330 -20.70 0.29 7.87
N SER A 331 -21.22 0.09 9.07
CA SER A 331 -20.45 -0.37 10.21
C SER A 331 -20.47 -1.89 10.25
N GLN A 332 -19.29 -2.49 10.24
CA GLN A 332 -19.11 -3.93 10.47
C GLN A 332 -18.65 -4.10 11.90
N GLY A 333 -19.33 -4.96 12.66
CA GLY A 333 -18.97 -5.18 14.05
C GLY A 333 -19.50 -6.48 14.60
N ARG A 334 -18.94 -6.84 15.76
CA ARG A 334 -19.26 -8.05 16.50
C ARG A 334 -19.82 -7.71 17.87
N GLU A 335 -20.86 -8.44 18.26
CA GLU A 335 -21.44 -8.32 19.59
C GLU A 335 -20.65 -9.17 20.58
N LEU A 336 -20.17 -8.54 21.65
CA LEU A 336 -19.58 -9.19 22.82
C LEU A 336 -20.59 -9.07 23.97
N VAL A 337 -21.37 -10.12 24.15
CA VAL A 337 -22.32 -10.27 25.26
C VAL A 337 -21.53 -10.65 26.52
N ASN A 338 -21.69 -9.93 27.64
CA ASN A 338 -21.10 -10.35 28.91
C ASN A 338 -21.63 -11.75 29.28
N GLU A 339 -20.73 -12.71 29.51
CA GLU A 339 -21.04 -14.11 29.81
C GLU A 339 -21.76 -14.32 31.15
N ASP A 340 -21.87 -13.29 32.00
CA ASP A 340 -22.62 -13.37 33.24
C ASP A 340 -24.14 -13.36 32.99
N LYS A 341 -24.64 -14.55 32.63
CA LYS A 341 -26.04 -14.86 32.31
C LYS A 341 -27.04 -14.48 33.40
N LYS A 342 -26.59 -14.22 34.64
CA LYS A 342 -27.45 -13.84 35.78
C LYS A 342 -28.06 -12.46 35.65
N ASN A 343 -27.50 -11.61 34.78
CA ASN A 343 -27.98 -10.23 34.57
C ASN A 343 -28.99 -10.11 33.42
N TYR A 344 -29.37 -11.22 32.78
CA TYR A 344 -30.37 -11.23 31.70
C TYR A 344 -31.70 -11.77 32.24
N PRO A 345 -32.81 -11.03 32.12
CA PRO A 345 -34.14 -11.57 32.43
C PRO A 345 -34.42 -12.77 31.52
N ALA A 346 -34.91 -13.88 32.08
CA ALA A 346 -35.00 -15.17 31.41
C ALA A 346 -35.86 -15.19 30.12
N ASN A 347 -36.71 -14.18 29.92
CA ASN A 347 -37.72 -14.16 28.85
C ASN A 347 -37.72 -12.90 27.97
N ASP A 348 -36.80 -11.95 28.18
CA ASP A 348 -36.85 -10.67 27.46
C ASP A 348 -35.80 -10.59 26.34
N LYS A 349 -36.27 -10.23 25.15
CA LYS A 349 -35.41 -9.66 24.11
C LYS A 349 -34.92 -8.31 24.63
N VAL A 350 -33.62 -8.15 24.82
CA VAL A 350 -33.05 -6.82 25.06
C VAL A 350 -33.04 -6.08 23.73
N PHE A 351 -33.96 -5.13 23.58
CA PHE A 351 -33.94 -4.20 22.45
C PHE A 351 -33.06 -3.02 22.81
N ILE A 352 -31.87 -2.95 22.22
CA ILE A 352 -31.03 -1.76 22.31
C ILE A 352 -31.45 -0.83 21.16
N TYR A 353 -32.14 0.25 21.50
CA TYR A 353 -32.45 1.33 20.56
C TYR A 353 -31.35 2.38 20.68
N ILE A 354 -30.57 2.56 19.61
CA ILE A 354 -29.70 3.74 19.46
C ILE A 354 -30.50 4.72 18.61
N ASN A 355 -31.22 5.60 19.28
CA ASN A 355 -32.05 6.61 18.65
C ASN A 355 -31.23 7.89 18.49
N SER A 356 -31.24 8.48 17.31
CA SER A 356 -30.53 9.72 17.02
C SER A 356 -31.34 10.54 16.03
N GLY A 357 -31.78 11.71 16.51
CA GLY A 357 -32.50 12.69 15.71
C GLY A 357 -31.57 13.32 14.67
N VAL A 358 -32.04 13.35 13.43
CA VAL A 358 -31.91 14.29 12.28
C VAL A 358 -30.57 15.02 12.00
N GLU A 359 -29.54 14.99 12.83
CA GLU A 359 -28.27 15.67 12.58
C GLU A 359 -27.11 14.67 12.61
N ILE A 360 -26.56 14.38 11.42
CA ILE A 360 -25.28 13.69 11.28
C ILE A 360 -24.20 14.73 11.59
N ASP A 361 -23.64 14.68 12.79
CA ASP A 361 -22.48 15.50 13.11
C ASP A 361 -21.21 14.76 12.64
N PHE A 362 -20.81 15.12 11.43
CA PHE A 362 -19.60 14.66 10.75
C PHE A 362 -18.37 14.77 11.66
N SER A 363 -18.32 15.76 12.56
CA SER A 363 -17.22 15.96 13.52
C SER A 363 -17.10 14.84 14.55
N ARG A 364 -18.18 14.13 14.86
CA ARG A 364 -18.17 12.97 15.76
C ARG A 364 -17.96 11.66 15.01
N MET A 365 -18.61 11.47 13.86
CA MET A 365 -18.34 10.31 12.99
C MET A 365 -16.87 10.23 12.59
N ALA A 366 -16.28 11.37 12.23
CA ALA A 366 -14.88 11.46 11.90
C ALA A 366 -13.95 11.25 13.10
N LYS A 367 -14.44 11.26 14.35
CA LYS A 367 -13.69 10.88 15.56
C LYS A 367 -13.79 9.38 15.88
N GLY A 368 -14.54 8.62 15.09
CA GLY A 368 -14.97 7.26 15.45
C GLY A 368 -16.00 7.24 16.57
N ASP A 369 -16.51 8.40 17.01
CA ASP A 369 -17.57 8.52 18.01
C ASP A 369 -18.93 8.48 17.33
N ILE A 370 -19.52 7.29 17.28
CA ILE A 370 -20.86 7.10 16.72
C ILE A 370 -21.98 7.16 17.79
N LYS A 371 -21.66 7.50 19.05
CA LYS A 371 -22.64 7.46 20.14
C LYS A 371 -23.71 8.55 19.96
N GLY A 372 -24.97 8.18 19.72
CA GLY A 372 -26.04 9.17 19.51
C GLY A 372 -25.96 9.90 18.17
N GLN A 373 -25.18 9.39 17.21
CA GLN A 373 -25.22 9.75 15.79
C GLN A 373 -26.18 8.81 15.06
N GLY A 374 -26.83 9.25 13.98
CA GLY A 374 -27.77 8.48 13.14
C GLY A 374 -27.37 7.02 12.93
N THR A 375 -28.13 6.04 13.44
CA THR A 375 -27.92 4.62 13.14
C THR A 375 -29.12 4.04 12.40
N LEU A 376 -28.87 3.39 11.26
CA LEU A 376 -29.84 2.60 10.51
C LEU A 376 -29.41 1.15 10.39
N SER A 377 -30.36 0.22 10.35
CA SER A 377 -30.08 -1.21 10.14
C SER A 377 -30.45 -1.60 8.72
N LEU A 378 -29.57 -2.39 8.10
CA LEU A 378 -29.99 -3.37 7.10
C LEU A 378 -30.42 -4.64 7.85
N TYR A 379 -31.59 -5.19 7.55
CA TYR A 379 -32.11 -6.40 8.19
C TYR A 379 -31.52 -7.64 7.51
N TYR A 380 -30.92 -8.54 8.31
CA TYR A 380 -30.65 -9.93 7.93
C TYR A 380 -31.41 -10.89 8.85
N ASP A 381 -32.01 -11.94 8.29
CA ASP A 381 -32.71 -13.00 9.05
C ASP A 381 -31.77 -14.12 9.56
N HIS A 382 -30.48 -13.81 9.70
CA HIS A 382 -29.50 -14.75 10.23
C HIS A 382 -28.77 -14.14 11.43
N ILE A 383 -28.96 -14.79 12.57
CA ILE A 383 -28.29 -14.50 13.85
C ILE A 383 -26.79 -14.68 13.61
N GLY A 384 -26.01 -13.60 13.60
CA GLY A 384 -24.55 -13.71 13.46
C GLY A 384 -23.80 -12.40 13.38
N GLU A 385 -24.25 -11.42 12.58
CA GLU A 385 -23.48 -10.20 12.33
C GLU A 385 -24.43 -8.98 12.28
N ALA A 386 -24.39 -8.15 13.32
CA ALA A 386 -25.21 -6.95 13.42
C ALA A 386 -24.49 -5.78 12.73
N ASN A 387 -24.62 -5.66 11.41
CA ASN A 387 -24.09 -4.53 10.66
C ASN A 387 -25.09 -3.36 10.67
N ASP A 388 -24.65 -2.17 11.06
CA ASP A 388 -25.44 -0.94 10.91
C ASP A 388 -25.01 -0.24 9.61
N SER A 389 -25.87 0.57 9.00
CA SER A 389 -25.57 1.31 7.77
C SER A 389 -26.27 2.67 7.75
N MET A 390 -25.83 3.60 6.91
CA MET A 390 -26.41 4.92 6.68
C MET A 390 -26.12 5.35 5.25
N VAL A 391 -26.92 6.25 4.66
CA VAL A 391 -26.67 6.78 3.31
C VAL A 391 -26.46 8.29 3.41
N ILE A 392 -25.38 8.80 2.84
CA ILE A 392 -25.04 10.22 2.83
C ILE A 392 -24.85 10.71 1.39
N SER A 393 -25.38 11.88 1.05
CA SER A 393 -25.08 12.55 -0.23
C SER A 393 -23.62 13.03 -0.29
N LYS A 394 -22.95 12.83 -1.42
CA LYS A 394 -21.60 13.36 -1.69
C LYS A 394 -21.53 14.89 -1.68
N ASP A 395 -22.67 15.57 -1.87
CA ASP A 395 -22.75 17.02 -1.80
C ASP A 395 -22.84 17.55 -0.36
N PHE A 396 -22.97 16.67 0.65
CA PHE A 396 -23.19 16.99 2.07
C PHE A 396 -24.40 17.90 2.33
N LYS A 397 -25.26 18.08 1.31
CA LYS A 397 -26.56 18.72 1.41
C LYS A 397 -27.58 17.62 1.74
N TYR A 398 -27.91 17.49 3.03
CA TYR A 398 -29.01 16.73 3.65
C TYR A 398 -29.77 15.70 2.81
N PHE A 399 -29.96 14.46 3.31
CA PHE A 399 -31.17 13.62 3.12
C PHE A 399 -31.16 12.42 4.13
N PRO A 400 -32.28 11.71 4.35
CA PRO A 400 -32.92 11.51 5.65
C PRO A 400 -32.28 10.46 6.57
N THR A 401 -32.54 10.67 7.87
CA THR A 401 -32.36 9.70 8.96
C THR A 401 -33.03 8.39 8.62
N ILE A 402 -32.31 7.30 8.85
CA ILE A 402 -32.79 5.96 8.60
C ILE A 402 -32.78 5.23 9.98
N LYS A 403 -33.72 4.32 10.26
CA LYS A 403 -33.87 3.65 11.58
C LYS A 403 -33.34 2.21 11.61
N SER A 404 -32.59 1.84 12.65
CA SER A 404 -32.19 0.46 13.02
C SER A 404 -33.03 -0.15 14.14
N ARG A 405 -33.04 -1.49 14.23
CA ARG A 405 -33.51 -2.26 15.40
C ARG A 405 -32.54 -3.41 15.67
N ILE A 406 -31.95 -3.47 16.87
CA ILE A 406 -31.16 -4.61 17.34
C ILE A 406 -32.11 -5.62 18.03
N ILE A 407 -32.02 -6.91 17.67
CA ILE A 407 -32.76 -8.00 18.31
C ILE A 407 -31.76 -8.98 18.93
N VAL A 408 -31.54 -8.89 20.25
CA VAL A 408 -30.80 -9.93 20.98
C VAL A 408 -31.74 -11.12 21.21
N LYS A 409 -31.44 -12.28 20.59
CA LYS A 409 -32.17 -13.53 20.87
C LYS A 409 -31.58 -14.20 22.11
N PRO A 410 -32.40 -14.63 23.10
CA PRO A 410 -31.93 -15.49 24.18
C PRO A 410 -31.49 -16.86 23.62
N PRO A 411 -30.66 -17.62 24.36
CA PRO A 411 -29.95 -18.79 23.86
C PRO A 411 -30.81 -20.05 23.65
N THR A 412 -32.14 -19.97 23.70
CA THR A 412 -33.03 -21.12 23.50
C THR A 412 -33.99 -20.92 22.33
N LYS A 413 -34.09 -21.97 21.51
CA LYS A 413 -34.99 -22.11 20.36
C LYS A 413 -36.42 -22.21 20.88
N ASP A 414 -37.21 -21.15 20.78
CA ASP A 414 -38.61 -21.27 20.41
C ASP A 414 -39.13 -19.91 19.92
N PHE A 415 -39.62 -19.92 18.69
CA PHE A 415 -39.95 -18.75 17.88
C PHE A 415 -41.48 -18.69 17.75
N GLN A 416 -42.13 -17.65 18.27
CA GLN A 416 -43.44 -17.23 17.74
C GLN A 416 -43.54 -15.71 17.58
N LYS A 417 -44.20 -15.36 16.48
CA LYS A 417 -44.36 -14.03 15.88
C LYS A 417 -45.17 -13.09 16.78
N GLY A 418 -44.78 -11.82 16.77
CA GLY A 418 -45.57 -10.70 17.29
C GLY A 418 -44.81 -9.39 17.12
N ILE A 419 -45.31 -8.51 16.26
CA ILE A 419 -44.83 -7.12 16.10
C ILE A 419 -45.85 -6.25 16.83
N PHE A 420 -45.41 -5.54 17.87
CA PHE A 420 -46.15 -4.41 18.44
C PHE A 420 -45.20 -3.20 18.45
N GLU A 421 -45.61 -2.14 17.76
CA GLU A 421 -45.01 -0.81 17.82
C GLU A 421 -45.67 -0.02 18.95
N LEU A 422 -44.86 0.56 19.85
CA LEU A 422 -45.28 1.64 20.72
C LEU A 422 -44.30 2.79 20.53
N ALA A 423 -44.74 3.84 19.84
CA ALA A 423 -44.02 5.09 19.70
C ALA A 423 -44.48 6.03 20.83
N LEU A 424 -43.56 6.43 21.72
CA LEU A 424 -43.76 7.57 22.60
C LEU A 424 -43.00 8.77 22.01
N TRP A 425 -43.77 9.72 21.51
CA TRP A 425 -43.39 11.11 21.32
C TRP A 425 -43.15 11.77 22.69
N ASN A 426 -42.12 12.61 22.83
CA ASN A 426 -42.31 14.04 23.09
C ASN A 426 -41.00 14.81 23.33
N ASN A 427 -41.04 16.06 22.88
CA ASN A 427 -40.19 17.24 23.08
C ASN A 427 -38.84 17.30 22.37
#